data_AF-A0A1F3AZW4-F1
#
_entry.id   AF-A0A1F3AZW4-F1
#
_cell.length_a   1.000
_cell.length_b   1.000
_cell.length_c   1.000
_cell.angle_alpha   90.00
_cell.angle_beta   90.00
_cell.angle_gamma   90.00
#
_symmetry.space_group_name_H-M   'P 1'
#
loop_
_entity.id
_entity.type
_entity.pdbx_description
1 polymer ?
#
loop_
_entity_poly.entity_id
_entity_poly.type
_entity_poly.pdbx_seq_one_letter_code
_entity_poly.pdbx_strand_id
1 'polypeptide(L)'
;MLPFAIALHLMASAVWVGGMFFAVLALRPALAETPAHERLNIWRGVFARFFVWVWVAVASLWGSGLWIVYSVYGGFGVVAPHVHLMTLGAAGMTVLFTYLFFGPYRTLKDAQDGTAALALASMRRIITVNLFIGLTTLAVGAIGEYLG
;
A
#
# COMPACT_ATOMS: atom_id res chain seq x y z
N MET A 1 -11.71 -17.60 15.71
CA MET A 1 -11.20 -16.21 15.74
C MET A 1 -9.93 -16.05 14.91
N LEU A 2 -8.92 -16.92 15.05
CA LEU A 2 -7.71 -16.86 14.22
C LEU A 2 -7.94 -16.93 12.68
N PRO A 3 -8.80 -17.82 12.15
CA PRO A 3 -9.05 -17.88 10.70
C PRO A 3 -9.60 -16.56 10.14
N PHE A 4 -10.38 -15.85 10.95
CA PHE A 4 -10.91 -14.53 10.59
C PHE A 4 -9.79 -13.48 10.50
N ALA A 5 -8.87 -13.45 11.46
CA ALA A 5 -7.73 -12.53 11.42
C ALA A 5 -6.85 -12.77 10.19
N ILE A 6 -6.58 -14.04 9.85
CA ILE A 6 -5.80 -14.40 8.65
C ILE A 6 -6.54 -13.99 7.37
N ALA A 7 -7.84 -14.29 7.25
CA ALA A 7 -8.64 -13.91 6.10
C ALA A 7 -8.68 -12.39 5.91
N LEU A 8 -8.90 -11.63 6.99
CA LEU A 8 -8.89 -10.18 6.98
C LEU A 8 -7.51 -9.63 6.56
N HIS A 9 -6.43 -10.20 7.10
CA HIS A 9 -5.06 -9.82 6.76
C HIS A 9 -4.78 -10.00 5.26
N LEU A 10 -5.16 -11.15 4.71
CA LEU A 10 -4.99 -11.47 3.29
C LEU A 10 -5.85 -10.58 2.38
N MET A 11 -7.09 -10.31 2.76
CA MET A 11 -7.96 -9.40 2.00
C MET A 11 -7.40 -7.98 2.00
N ALA A 12 -6.95 -7.47 3.15
CA ALA A 12 -6.36 -6.15 3.26
C ALA A 12 -5.06 -6.01 2.45
N SER A 13 -4.21 -7.04 2.46
CA SER A 13 -2.97 -7.07 1.66
C SER A 13 -3.28 -7.09 0.16
N ALA A 14 -4.25 -7.90 -0.28
CA ALA A 14 -4.71 -7.96 -1.66
C ALA A 14 -5.29 -6.63 -2.14
N VAL A 15 -6.13 -5.97 -1.34
CA VAL A 15 -6.72 -4.66 -1.69
C VAL A 15 -5.64 -3.60 -1.88
N TRP A 16 -4.70 -3.51 -0.94
CA TRP A 16 -3.69 -2.45 -0.99
C TRP A 16 -2.64 -2.71 -2.08
N VAL A 17 -2.00 -3.89 -2.06
CA VAL A 17 -0.93 -4.21 -3.02
C VAL A 17 -1.51 -4.40 -4.43
N GLY A 18 -2.63 -5.08 -4.56
CA GLY A 18 -3.33 -5.24 -5.84
C GLY A 18 -3.82 -3.91 -6.42
N GLY A 19 -4.33 -3.00 -5.59
CA GLY A 19 -4.72 -1.67 -6.03
C GLY A 19 -3.53 -0.83 -6.52
N MET A 20 -2.38 -0.92 -5.85
CA MET A 20 -1.14 -0.28 -6.33
C MET A 20 -0.66 -0.91 -7.64
N PHE A 21 -0.69 -2.24 -7.75
CA PHE A 21 -0.33 -2.95 -8.98
C PHE A 21 -1.20 -2.48 -10.15
N PHE A 22 -2.52 -2.45 -9.96
CA PHE A 22 -3.45 -1.93 -10.96
C PHE A 22 -3.15 -0.47 -11.34
N ALA A 23 -2.92 0.40 -10.35
CA ALA A 23 -2.63 1.81 -10.59
C ALA A 23 -1.36 2.00 -11.44
N VAL A 24 -0.29 1.25 -11.14
CA VAL A 24 1.01 1.42 -11.81
C VAL A 24 1.05 0.72 -13.18
N LEU A 25 0.55 -0.51 -13.29
CA LEU A 25 0.74 -1.34 -14.49
C LEU A 25 -0.44 -1.33 -15.45
N ALA A 26 -1.65 -0.97 -15.02
CA ALA A 26 -2.82 -0.96 -15.90
C ALA A 26 -3.36 0.46 -16.11
N LEU A 27 -3.73 1.15 -15.04
CA LEU A 27 -4.36 2.48 -15.15
C LEU A 27 -3.41 3.52 -15.73
N ARG A 28 -2.16 3.57 -15.26
CA ARG A 28 -1.17 4.53 -15.77
C ARG A 28 -0.94 4.44 -17.28
N PRO A 29 -0.62 3.27 -17.87
CA PRO A 29 -0.43 3.18 -19.31
C PRO A 29 -1.73 3.43 -20.08
N ALA A 30 -2.89 3.00 -19.57
CA ALA A 30 -4.17 3.30 -20.21
C ALA A 30 -4.46 4.80 -20.33
N LEU A 31 -3.93 5.61 -19.41
CA LEU A 31 -4.05 7.08 -19.45
C LEU A 31 -2.88 7.77 -20.17
N ALA A 32 -2.00 7.04 -20.86
CA ALA A 32 -0.82 7.65 -21.50
C ALA A 32 -1.21 8.66 -22.59
N GLU A 33 -2.21 8.32 -23.40
CA GLU A 33 -2.71 9.11 -24.53
C GLU A 33 -3.76 10.15 -24.13
N THR A 34 -4.27 10.08 -22.91
CA THR A 34 -5.27 11.03 -22.39
C THR A 34 -4.66 12.44 -22.24
N PRO A 35 -5.37 13.51 -22.65
CA PRO A 35 -4.94 14.89 -22.45
C PRO A 35 -4.57 15.18 -20.98
N ALA A 36 -3.54 16.01 -20.77
CA ALA A 36 -2.94 16.18 -19.45
C ALA A 36 -3.94 16.63 -18.36
N HIS A 37 -4.84 17.56 -18.69
CA HIS A 37 -5.86 18.06 -17.76
C HIS A 37 -6.88 16.97 -17.38
N GLU A 38 -7.40 16.23 -18.37
CA GLU A 38 -8.37 15.16 -18.12
C GLU A 38 -7.74 14.01 -17.33
N ARG A 39 -6.50 13.64 -17.67
CA ARG A 39 -5.72 12.65 -16.92
C ARG A 39 -5.56 13.03 -15.44
N LEU A 40 -5.28 14.30 -15.13
CA LEU A 40 -5.16 14.77 -13.75
C LEU A 40 -6.48 14.61 -12.99
N ASN A 41 -7.62 14.94 -13.62
CA ASN A 41 -8.94 14.80 -13.01
C ASN A 41 -9.29 13.33 -12.71
N ILE A 42 -8.96 12.41 -13.63
CA ILE A 42 -9.14 10.98 -13.40
C ILE A 42 -8.29 10.52 -12.20
N TRP A 43 -7.01 10.92 -12.14
CA TRP A 43 -6.15 10.56 -11.02
C TRP A 43 -6.66 11.09 -9.67
N ARG A 44 -7.14 12.34 -9.61
CA ARG A 44 -7.77 12.90 -8.40
C ARG A 44 -8.96 12.05 -7.95
N GLY A 45 -9.84 11.71 -8.90
CA GLY A 45 -11.02 10.90 -8.63
C GLY A 45 -10.67 9.50 -8.12
N VAL A 46 -9.69 8.84 -8.75
CA VAL A 46 -9.22 7.51 -8.35
C VAL A 46 -8.58 7.55 -6.96
N PHE A 47 -7.62 8.45 -6.73
CA PHE A 47 -6.93 8.53 -5.44
C PHE A 47 -7.87 8.90 -4.28
N ALA A 48 -8.83 9.81 -4.50
CA ALA A 48 -9.80 10.17 -3.48
C ALA A 48 -10.61 8.98 -2.95
N ARG A 49 -10.96 8.03 -3.83
CA ARG A 49 -11.70 6.82 -3.46
C ARG A 49 -10.78 5.72 -2.95
N PHE A 50 -9.66 5.52 -3.63
CA PHE A 50 -8.73 4.44 -3.30
C PHE A 50 -8.06 4.66 -1.94
N PHE A 51 -7.65 5.89 -1.59
CA PHE A 51 -6.94 6.12 -0.33
C PHE A 51 -7.80 5.90 0.92
N VAL A 52 -9.13 6.00 0.82
CA VAL A 52 -10.02 5.56 1.91
C VAL A 52 -9.84 4.07 2.17
N TRP A 53 -9.85 3.25 1.12
CA TRP A 53 -9.62 1.81 1.22
C TRP A 53 -8.19 1.47 1.65
N VAL A 54 -7.20 2.26 1.27
CA VAL A 54 -5.82 2.08 1.76
C VAL A 54 -5.75 2.31 3.27
N TRP A 55 -6.38 3.35 3.82
CA TRP A 55 -6.42 3.55 5.27
C TRP A 55 -7.11 2.38 6.00
N VAL A 56 -8.22 1.88 5.47
CA VAL A 56 -8.91 0.69 6.00
C VAL A 56 -7.98 -0.53 5.95
N ALA A 57 -7.26 -0.73 4.84
CA ALA A 57 -6.32 -1.84 4.69
C ALA A 57 -5.13 -1.72 5.67
N VAL A 58 -4.55 -0.53 5.83
CA VAL A 58 -3.47 -0.26 6.81
C VAL A 58 -3.92 -0.64 8.22
N ALA A 59 -5.07 -0.13 8.66
CA ALA A 59 -5.60 -0.43 9.99
C ALA A 59 -5.88 -1.93 10.16
N SER A 60 -6.47 -2.56 9.14
CA SER A 60 -6.77 -3.99 9.15
C SER A 60 -5.51 -4.85 9.21
N LEU A 61 -4.45 -4.50 8.46
CA LEU A 61 -3.18 -5.23 8.45
C LEU A 61 -2.45 -5.15 9.78
N TRP A 62 -2.35 -3.95 10.37
CA TRP A 62 -1.74 -3.79 11.69
C TRP A 62 -2.55 -4.50 12.78
N GLY A 63 -3.87 -4.33 12.79
CA GLY A 63 -4.74 -4.97 13.78
C GLY A 63 -4.71 -6.49 13.70
N SER A 64 -4.88 -7.06 12.50
CA SER A 64 -4.85 -8.51 12.30
C SER A 64 -3.44 -9.10 12.46
N GLY A 65 -2.40 -8.41 11.98
CA GLY A 65 -1.01 -8.88 12.07
C GLY A 65 -0.52 -8.95 13.52
N LEU A 66 -0.75 -7.89 14.31
CA LEU A 66 -0.41 -7.89 15.73
C LEU A 66 -1.23 -8.94 16.49
N TRP A 67 -2.51 -9.11 16.16
CA TRP A 67 -3.32 -10.19 16.74
C TRP A 67 -2.65 -11.55 16.49
N ILE A 68 -2.33 -11.88 15.24
CA ILE A 68 -1.68 -13.16 14.90
C ILE A 68 -0.37 -13.33 15.68
N VAL A 69 0.49 -12.31 15.71
CA VAL A 69 1.78 -12.34 16.43
C VAL A 69 1.60 -12.65 17.92
N TYR A 70 0.69 -11.98 18.61
CA TYR A 70 0.53 -12.16 20.06
C TYR A 70 -0.32 -13.36 20.45
N SER A 71 -1.31 -13.75 19.64
CA SER A 71 -2.20 -14.88 19.97
C SER A 71 -1.71 -16.23 19.47
N VAL A 72 -0.92 -16.28 18.39
CA VAL A 72 -0.42 -17.54 17.82
C VAL A 72 1.03 -17.77 18.20
N TYR A 73 1.88 -16.79 17.92
CA TYR A 73 3.32 -16.96 18.11
C TYR A 73 3.75 -16.66 19.55
N GLY A 74 2.95 -15.95 20.34
CA GLY A 74 3.31 -15.57 21.72
C GLY A 74 4.12 -14.27 21.82
N GLY A 75 4.16 -13.49 20.74
CA GLY A 75 4.81 -12.17 20.67
C GLY A 75 6.10 -12.13 19.85
N PHE A 76 6.62 -10.93 19.61
CA PHE A 76 7.79 -10.70 18.74
C PHE A 76 9.11 -11.30 19.26
N GLY A 77 9.19 -11.76 20.51
CA GLY A 77 10.40 -12.40 21.04
C GLY A 77 10.64 -13.81 20.51
N VAL A 78 9.64 -14.41 19.86
CA VAL A 78 9.62 -15.84 19.48
C VAL A 78 9.15 -16.08 18.04
N VAL A 79 8.78 -15.03 17.31
CA VAL A 79 8.41 -15.15 15.88
C VAL A 79 9.63 -15.44 15.01
N ALA A 80 9.41 -16.12 13.90
CA ALA A 80 10.46 -16.37 12.92
C ALA A 80 10.97 -15.05 12.26
N PRO A 81 12.23 -15.00 11.79
CA PRO A 81 12.83 -13.80 11.22
C PRO A 81 12.02 -13.17 10.06
N HIS A 82 11.34 -13.99 9.26
CA HIS A 82 10.53 -13.50 8.14
C HIS A 82 9.34 -12.63 8.61
N VAL A 83 8.80 -12.87 9.81
CA VAL A 83 7.71 -12.06 10.38
C VAL A 83 8.21 -10.66 10.76
N HIS A 84 9.46 -10.55 11.25
CA HIS A 84 10.10 -9.25 11.48
C HIS A 84 10.30 -8.49 10.18
N LEU A 85 10.78 -9.16 9.12
CA LEU A 85 10.92 -8.55 7.79
C LEU A 85 9.57 -8.10 7.22
N MET A 86 8.52 -8.91 7.41
CA MET A 86 7.16 -8.56 6.99
C MET A 86 6.65 -7.32 7.72
N THR A 87 6.87 -7.27 9.03
CA THR A 87 6.48 -6.13 9.89
C THR A 87 7.25 -4.86 9.53
N LEU A 88 8.56 -4.97 9.26
CA LEU A 88 9.40 -3.86 8.80
C LEU A 88 8.94 -3.34 7.44
N GLY A 89 8.61 -4.25 6.52
CA GLY A 89 8.02 -3.90 5.22
C GLY A 89 6.72 -3.13 5.41
N ALA A 90 5.79 -3.65 6.20
CA ALA A 90 4.51 -2.99 6.50
C ALA A 90 4.70 -1.60 7.13
N ALA A 91 5.67 -1.43 8.04
CA ALA A 91 6.03 -0.14 8.61
C ALA A 91 6.56 0.83 7.56
N GLY A 92 7.51 0.41 6.74
CA GLY A 92 8.05 1.22 5.64
C GLY A 92 6.96 1.66 4.65
N MET A 93 6.09 0.73 4.25
CA MET A 93 4.95 1.02 3.36
C MET A 93 3.97 2.02 3.98
N THR A 94 3.69 1.89 5.28
CA THR A 94 2.80 2.80 6.03
C THR A 94 3.39 4.21 6.10
N VAL A 95 4.69 4.33 6.37
CA VAL A 95 5.39 5.63 6.40
C VAL A 95 5.35 6.28 5.02
N LEU A 96 5.68 5.53 3.95
CA LEU A 96 5.64 6.04 2.58
C LEU A 96 4.24 6.51 2.19
N PHE A 97 3.21 5.73 2.51
CA PHE A 97 1.83 6.11 2.23
C PHE A 97 1.40 7.34 3.02
N THR A 98 1.75 7.42 4.30
CA THR A 98 1.43 8.58 5.16
C THR A 98 2.08 9.84 4.61
N TYR A 99 3.37 9.79 4.27
CA TYR A 99 4.08 10.90 3.63
C TYR A 99 3.42 11.31 2.29
N LEU A 100 3.08 10.33 1.45
CA LEU A 100 2.38 10.57 0.19
C LEU A 100 1.04 11.27 0.40
N PHE A 101 0.24 10.80 1.36
CA PHE A 101 -1.13 11.26 1.61
C PHE A 101 -1.14 12.70 2.13
N PHE A 102 -0.28 13.02 3.09
CA PHE A 102 -0.26 14.35 3.71
C PHE A 102 0.56 15.39 2.95
N GLY A 103 1.50 14.96 2.09
CA GLY A 103 2.29 15.84 1.24
C GLY A 103 1.78 15.89 -0.21
N PRO A 104 2.36 15.12 -1.14
CA PRO A 104 2.05 15.21 -2.57
C PRO A 104 0.57 15.10 -2.94
N TYR A 105 -0.21 14.26 -2.27
CA TYR A 105 -1.64 14.12 -2.58
C TYR A 105 -2.43 15.39 -2.26
N ARG A 106 -2.11 16.08 -1.15
CA ARG A 106 -2.72 17.36 -0.81
C ARG A 106 -2.42 18.40 -1.89
N THR A 107 -1.17 18.51 -2.33
CA THR A 107 -0.79 19.38 -3.45
C THR A 107 -1.55 19.03 -4.73
N LEU A 108 -1.67 17.74 -5.07
CA LEU A 108 -2.39 17.29 -6.26
C LEU A 108 -3.87 17.71 -6.24
N LYS A 109 -4.50 17.71 -5.05
CA LYS A 109 -5.91 18.07 -4.86
C LYS A 109 -6.16 19.57 -5.04
N ASP A 110 -5.26 20.39 -4.51
CA ASP A 110 -5.49 21.83 -4.36
C ASP A 110 -4.95 22.65 -5.56
N ALA A 111 -3.85 22.23 -6.18
CA ALA A 111 -3.22 22.96 -7.27
C ALA A 111 -4.01 22.87 -8.59
N GLN A 112 -4.09 23.95 -9.37
CA GLN A 112 -4.66 23.93 -10.74
C GLN A 112 -3.60 24.19 -11.84
N ASP A 113 -2.35 24.37 -11.45
CA ASP A 113 -1.23 24.73 -12.31
C ASP A 113 -0.25 23.56 -12.51
N GLY A 114 0.95 23.85 -13.04
CA GLY A 114 2.00 22.86 -13.27
C GLY A 114 2.48 22.11 -12.02
N THR A 115 2.22 22.62 -10.80
CA THR A 115 2.61 21.95 -9.55
C THR A 115 1.83 20.65 -9.34
N ALA A 116 0.60 20.54 -9.87
CA ALA A 116 -0.18 19.31 -9.84
C ALA A 116 0.50 18.17 -10.62
N ALA A 117 1.14 18.48 -11.74
CA ALA A 117 1.87 17.49 -12.55
C ALA A 117 3.12 16.99 -11.82
N LEU A 118 3.85 17.88 -11.14
CA LEU A 118 5.01 17.52 -10.30
C LEU A 118 4.59 16.66 -9.11
N ALA A 119 3.50 17.02 -8.43
CA ALA A 119 2.93 16.24 -7.34
C ALA A 119 2.56 14.83 -7.81
N LEU A 120 1.88 14.71 -8.95
CA LEU A 120 1.54 13.41 -9.54
C LEU A 120 2.79 12.58 -9.88
N ALA A 121 3.85 13.19 -10.41
CA ALA A 121 5.11 12.50 -10.69
C ALA A 121 5.78 11.97 -9.40
N SER A 122 5.79 12.78 -8.34
CA SER A 122 6.27 12.37 -7.01
C SER A 122 5.47 11.21 -6.44
N MET A 123 4.13 11.31 -6.46
CA MET A 123 3.22 10.24 -6.03
C MET A 123 3.49 8.93 -6.77
N ARG A 124 3.66 8.98 -8.10
CA ARG A 124 3.98 7.79 -8.91
C ARG A 124 5.24 7.09 -8.43
N ARG A 125 6.31 7.84 -8.15
CA ARG A 125 7.57 7.25 -7.66
C ARG A 125 7.37 6.54 -6.33
N ILE A 126 6.68 7.20 -5.39
CA ILE A 126 6.42 6.65 -4.07
C ILE A 126 5.53 5.40 -4.17
N ILE A 127 4.45 5.44 -4.96
CA ILE A 127 3.56 4.28 -5.17
C ILE A 127 4.31 3.10 -5.77
N THR A 128 5.18 3.34 -6.77
CA THR A 128 5.98 2.26 -7.38
C THR A 128 6.94 1.64 -6.37
N VAL A 129 7.66 2.45 -5.58
CA VAL A 129 8.53 1.93 -4.52
C VAL A 129 7.73 1.13 -3.49
N ASN A 130 6.58 1.66 -3.07
CA ASN A 130 5.69 1.02 -2.12
C ASN A 130 5.15 -0.32 -2.66
N LEU A 131 4.82 -0.38 -3.96
CA LEU A 131 4.43 -1.62 -4.64
C LEU A 131 5.55 -2.67 -4.60
N PHE A 132 6.80 -2.32 -4.88
CA PHE A 132 7.91 -3.27 -4.81
C PHE A 132 8.12 -3.81 -3.41
N ILE A 133 8.04 -2.95 -2.38
CA ILE A 133 8.09 -3.38 -0.98
C ILE A 133 6.92 -4.33 -0.71
N GLY A 134 5.70 -3.96 -1.09
CA GLY A 134 4.50 -4.76 -0.86
C GLY A 134 4.55 -6.14 -1.53
N LEU A 135 4.99 -6.23 -2.77
CA LEU A 135 5.16 -7.51 -3.47
C LEU A 135 6.24 -8.37 -2.80
N THR A 136 7.36 -7.77 -2.39
CA THR A 136 8.40 -8.47 -1.64
C THR A 136 7.89 -8.96 -0.29
N THR A 137 7.15 -8.12 0.44
CA THR A 137 6.54 -8.46 1.73
C THR A 137 5.52 -9.58 1.60
N LEU A 138 4.68 -9.57 0.55
CA LEU A 138 3.77 -10.69 0.24
C LEU A 138 4.53 -11.98 -0.04
N ALA A 139 5.59 -11.92 -0.86
CA ALA A 139 6.41 -13.08 -1.17
C ALA A 139 7.04 -13.65 0.12
N VAL A 140 7.66 -12.81 0.96
CA VAL A 140 8.24 -13.19 2.25
C VAL A 140 7.20 -13.83 3.17
N GLY A 141 5.99 -13.28 3.26
CA GLY A 141 4.92 -13.87 4.05
C GLY A 141 4.44 -15.22 3.53
N ALA A 142 4.38 -15.40 2.20
CA ALA A 142 3.93 -16.64 1.58
C ALA A 142 4.98 -17.76 1.63
N ILE A 143 6.25 -17.42 1.49
CA ILE A 143 7.34 -18.41 1.42
C ILE A 143 8.10 -18.57 2.73
N GLY A 144 7.94 -17.65 3.68
CA GLY A 144 8.75 -17.56 4.90
C GLY A 144 8.71 -18.81 5.75
N GLU A 145 7.58 -19.52 5.80
CA GLU A 145 7.44 -20.80 6.50
C GLU A 145 8.26 -21.93 5.86
N TYR A 146 8.60 -21.82 4.57
CA TYR A 146 9.45 -22.78 3.86
C TYR A 146 10.94 -22.43 3.92
N LEU A 147 11.29 -21.22 4.40
CA LEU A 147 12.67 -20.73 4.44
C LEU A 147 13.39 -20.97 5.78
N GLY A 148 12.68 -21.41 6.83
CA GLY A 148 13.24 -21.73 8.15
C GLY A 148 12.89 -20.72 9.23
#